data_AF-A0A1A6GY30-F1
#
_entry.id   AF-A0A1A6GY30-F1
#
_cell.length_a   1.000
_cell.length_b   1.000
_cell.length_c   1.000
_cell.angle_alpha   90.00
_cell.angle_beta   90.00
_cell.angle_gamma   90.00
#
_symmetry.space_group_name_H-M   'P 1'
#
loop_
_entity.id
_entity.type
_entity.pdbx_description
1 polymer ?
#
loop_
_entity_poly.entity_id
_entity_poly.type
_entity_poly.pdbx_seq_one_letter_code
_entity_poly.pdbx_strand_id
1 'polypeptide(L)'
;FCPHGYEECQNGRCYSPEQRCNFADDCGDNTDENECGGSCTFEKGHFMYLEATPVGLRGDKAHFKSAIWQESSAACTMSFWYFISEKATGSIQILI
;
A
#
# COMPACT_ATOMS: atom_id res chain seq x y z
N PHE A 1 -30.13 4.01 0.68
CA PHE A 1 -30.39 2.85 1.58
C PHE A 1 -29.86 1.57 0.98
N CYS A 2 -28.71 1.14 1.49
CA CYS A 2 -28.01 -0.06 1.06
C CYS A 2 -28.47 -1.33 1.80
N PRO A 3 -28.29 -2.52 1.20
CA PRO A 3 -28.53 -3.79 1.88
C PRO A 3 -27.66 -3.95 3.13
N HIS A 4 -28.06 -4.82 4.06
CA HIS A 4 -27.22 -5.15 5.21
C HIS A 4 -25.85 -5.66 4.76
N GLY A 5 -24.79 -5.06 5.32
CA GLY A 5 -23.40 -5.38 4.99
C GLY A 5 -22.79 -4.55 3.87
N TYR A 6 -23.53 -3.56 3.32
CA TYR A 6 -23.01 -2.62 2.32
C TYR A 6 -22.96 -1.19 2.89
N GLU A 7 -22.01 -0.41 2.40
CA GLU A 7 -21.81 1.01 2.71
C GLU A 7 -22.37 1.88 1.56
N GLU A 8 -22.82 3.11 1.87
CA GLU A 8 -23.49 4.01 0.92
C GLU A 8 -22.53 5.08 0.38
N CYS A 9 -22.45 5.21 -0.94
CA CYS A 9 -21.72 6.25 -1.66
C CYS A 9 -22.43 7.60 -1.58
N GLN A 10 -21.75 8.72 -1.88
CA GLN A 10 -22.40 10.04 -1.91
C GLN A 10 -23.46 10.15 -3.02
N ASN A 11 -23.27 9.45 -4.13
CA ASN A 11 -24.26 9.35 -5.22
C ASN A 11 -25.41 8.36 -4.93
N GLY A 12 -25.47 7.77 -3.73
CA GLY A 12 -26.52 6.83 -3.32
C GLY A 12 -26.36 5.40 -3.83
N ARG A 13 -25.23 5.07 -4.48
CA ARG A 13 -24.83 3.68 -4.76
C ARG A 13 -24.35 2.98 -3.50
N CYS A 14 -24.12 1.68 -3.62
CA CYS A 14 -23.70 0.83 -2.51
C CYS A 14 -22.44 0.06 -2.90
N TYR A 15 -21.51 -0.03 -1.97
CA TYR A 15 -20.26 -0.79 -2.11
C TYR A 15 -20.06 -1.70 -0.89
N SER A 16 -19.26 -2.75 -1.06
CA SER A 16 -18.92 -3.69 0.01
C SER A 16 -17.76 -3.16 0.87
N PRO A 17 -17.63 -3.58 2.13
CA PRO A 17 -16.52 -3.17 2.98
C PRO A 17 -15.14 -3.54 2.41
N GLU A 18 -15.06 -4.60 1.60
CA GLU A 18 -13.84 -5.00 0.89
C GLU A 18 -13.49 -4.07 -0.29
N GLN A 19 -14.47 -3.30 -0.77
CA GLN A 19 -14.30 -2.27 -1.79
C GLN A 19 -13.86 -0.92 -1.22
N ARG A 20 -13.85 -0.79 0.11
CA ARG A 20 -13.33 0.41 0.76
C ARG A 20 -11.82 0.45 0.64
N CYS A 21 -11.27 1.54 0.09
CA CYS A 21 -9.82 1.77 0.03
C CYS A 21 -9.06 0.70 -0.76
N ASN A 22 -9.68 0.22 -1.83
CA ASN A 22 -9.12 -0.81 -2.69
C ASN A 22 -8.48 -0.22 -3.97
N PHE A 23 -8.45 1.11 -4.10
CA PHE A 23 -7.94 1.86 -5.25
C PHE A 23 -8.74 1.65 -6.56
N ALA A 24 -9.94 1.09 -6.47
CA ALA A 24 -10.92 1.04 -7.54
C ALA A 24 -12.03 2.06 -7.25
N ASP A 25 -12.58 2.67 -8.29
CA ASP A 25 -13.76 3.53 -8.14
C ASP A 25 -15.01 2.68 -8.29
N ASP A 26 -15.42 2.01 -7.20
CA ASP A 26 -16.61 1.15 -7.17
C ASP A 26 -17.89 1.98 -7.05
N CYS A 27 -17.81 3.18 -6.44
CA CYS A 27 -18.93 4.10 -6.38
C CYS A 27 -19.20 4.83 -7.72
N GLY A 28 -18.17 5.10 -8.53
CA GLY A 28 -18.23 5.98 -9.70
C GLY A 28 -18.16 7.47 -9.36
N ASP A 29 -18.04 7.81 -8.08
CA ASP A 29 -17.81 9.14 -7.54
C ASP A 29 -16.62 9.19 -6.56
N ASN A 30 -15.87 8.08 -6.47
CA ASN A 30 -14.71 7.88 -5.60
C ASN A 30 -14.99 7.99 -4.09
N THR A 31 -16.25 7.91 -3.65
CA THR A 31 -16.59 8.04 -2.22
C THR A 31 -16.01 6.91 -1.37
N ASP A 32 -15.96 5.71 -1.91
CA ASP A 32 -15.38 4.49 -1.33
C ASP A 32 -13.88 4.62 -1.01
N GLU A 33 -13.21 5.63 -1.58
CA GLU A 33 -11.78 5.91 -1.40
C GLU A 33 -11.50 7.16 -0.54
N ASN A 34 -12.53 7.90 -0.11
CA ASN A 34 -12.36 9.19 0.58
C ASN A 34 -12.04 9.07 2.08
N GLU A 35 -12.48 8.00 2.75
CA GLU A 35 -12.25 7.77 4.18
C GLU A 35 -11.37 6.54 4.42
N CYS A 36 -10.26 6.49 3.69
CA CYS A 36 -9.17 5.58 4.00
C CYS A 36 -8.42 6.12 5.20
N GLY A 37 -8.31 5.31 6.26
CA GLY A 37 -7.52 5.62 7.46
C GLY A 37 -6.08 5.91 7.09
N GLY A 38 -5.83 7.15 6.69
CA GLY A 38 -4.75 7.52 5.80
C GLY A 38 -4.43 8.98 6.02
N SER A 39 -3.95 9.29 7.23
CA SER A 39 -3.01 10.38 7.30
C SER A 39 -1.81 10.00 6.41
N CYS A 40 -1.81 10.45 5.15
CA CYS A 40 -0.63 10.49 4.29
C CYS A 40 0.39 11.54 4.76
N THR A 41 0.37 11.90 6.05
CA THR A 41 1.41 12.67 6.69
C THR A 41 2.40 11.68 7.30
N PHE A 42 3.66 11.77 6.89
CA PHE A 42 4.77 10.92 7.38
C PHE A 42 5.06 11.10 8.89
N GLU A 43 4.27 11.93 9.58
CA GLU A 43 4.37 12.19 11.01
C GLU A 43 3.80 11.04 11.84
N LYS A 44 2.86 10.25 11.30
CA LYS A 44 2.24 9.10 11.98
C LYS A 44 1.88 8.01 10.96
N GLY A 45 2.61 6.91 10.96
CA GLY A 45 2.39 5.77 10.07
C GLY A 45 3.23 4.55 10.43
N HIS A 46 2.98 3.43 9.76
CA HIS A 46 3.77 2.20 9.90
C HIS A 46 4.71 2.08 8.70
N PHE A 47 5.93 1.59 8.93
CA PHE A 47 6.89 1.28 7.89
C PHE A 47 7.39 -0.15 8.05
N MET A 48 7.79 -0.76 6.94
CA MET A 48 8.47 -2.04 6.97
C MET A 48 9.91 -1.85 7.45
N TYR A 49 10.30 -2.60 8.49
CA TYR A 49 11.63 -2.55 9.06
C TYR A 49 12.33 -3.89 8.85
N LEU A 50 13.53 -3.85 8.27
CA LEU A 50 14.41 -5.01 8.15
C LEU A 50 15.60 -4.79 9.08
N GLU A 51 15.71 -5.63 10.10
CA GLU A 51 16.80 -5.55 11.06
C GLU A 51 18.08 -6.14 10.45
N ALA A 52 19.05 -5.28 10.16
CA ALA A 52 20.39 -5.70 9.75
C ALA A 52 21.27 -5.96 10.98
N THR A 53 20.92 -6.98 11.78
CA THR A 53 21.70 -7.29 12.99
C THR A 53 23.10 -7.81 12.65
N PRO A 54 24.09 -7.63 13.53
CA PRO A 54 25.39 -8.30 13.43
C PRO A 54 25.31 -9.84 13.60
N VAL A 55 24.17 -10.36 14.06
CA VAL A 55 23.95 -11.80 14.32
C VAL A 55 23.48 -12.58 13.09
N GLY A 56 23.06 -11.87 12.04
CA GLY A 56 22.69 -12.48 10.76
C GLY A 56 23.89 -13.08 10.05
N LEU A 57 23.70 -14.20 9.34
CA LEU A 57 24.75 -14.81 8.54
C LEU A 57 24.98 -13.95 7.28
N ARG A 58 26.25 -13.79 6.88
CA ARG A 58 26.56 -13.13 5.61
C ARG A 58 25.84 -13.86 4.47
N GLY A 59 24.98 -13.14 3.77
CA GLY A 59 24.22 -13.67 2.64
C GLY A 59 22.75 -13.95 2.94
N ASP A 60 22.28 -13.74 4.17
CA ASP A 60 20.86 -13.76 4.50
C ASP A 60 20.09 -12.71 3.67
N LYS A 61 18.93 -13.11 3.12
CA LYS A 61 18.11 -12.28 2.24
C LYS A 61 16.67 -12.25 2.74
N ALA A 62 16.10 -11.05 2.81
CA ALA A 62 14.67 -10.84 2.99
C ALA A 62 14.07 -10.37 1.66
N HIS A 63 12.92 -10.95 1.28
CA HIS A 63 12.19 -10.55 0.08
C HIS A 63 10.86 -9.93 0.47
N PHE A 64 10.64 -8.70 0.04
CA PHE A 64 9.33 -8.05 0.09
C PHE A 64 8.74 -8.07 -1.32
N LYS A 65 7.57 -8.68 -1.47
CA LYS A 65 6.89 -8.83 -2.76
C LYS A 65 5.55 -8.13 -2.70
N SER A 66 5.30 -7.22 -3.64
CA SER A 66 3.96 -6.67 -3.84
C SER A 66 3.04 -7.74 -4.44
N ALA A 67 1.74 -7.46 -4.43
CA ALA A 67 0.83 -8.14 -5.34
C ALA A 67 1.25 -7.89 -6.79
N ILE A 68 0.79 -8.76 -7.69
CA ILE A 68 0.94 -8.54 -9.14
C ILE A 68 0.13 -7.30 -9.50
N TRP A 69 0.82 -6.28 -9.99
CA TRP A 69 0.17 -5.05 -10.43
C TRP A 69 -0.38 -5.24 -11.84
N GLN A 70 -1.67 -4.94 -12.04
CA GLN A 70 -2.25 -4.82 -13.37
C GLN A 70 -2.02 -3.38 -13.86
N GLU A 71 -1.15 -3.23 -14.85
CA GLU A 71 -0.78 -1.92 -15.41
C GLU A 71 -1.96 -1.31 -16.18
N SER A 72 -2.49 -0.19 -15.68
CA SER A 72 -3.56 0.53 -16.36
C SER A 72 -3.06 1.32 -17.59
N SER A 73 -1.78 1.69 -17.62
CA SER A 73 -1.14 2.46 -18.70
C SER A 73 0.38 2.52 -18.56
N ALA A 74 1.10 2.61 -19.69
CA ALA A 74 2.55 2.83 -19.76
C ALA A 74 3.02 4.17 -19.16
N ALA A 75 2.08 5.08 -18.86
CA ALA A 75 2.36 6.34 -18.17
C ALA A 75 2.33 6.20 -16.63
N CYS A 76 1.81 5.10 -16.09
CA CYS A 76 1.74 4.90 -14.64
C CYS A 76 3.11 4.47 -14.09
N THR A 77 3.58 5.17 -13.05
CA THR A 77 4.87 4.87 -12.40
C THR A 77 4.66 4.56 -10.93
N MET A 78 5.21 3.44 -10.47
CA MET A 78 5.27 3.11 -9.05
C MET A 78 6.43 3.87 -8.39
N SER A 79 6.15 4.59 -7.32
CA SER A 79 7.15 5.31 -6.52
C SER A 79 7.09 4.86 -5.08
N PHE A 80 8.26 4.66 -4.45
CA PHE A 80 8.33 4.34 -3.02
C PHE A 80 9.53 5.02 -2.35
N TRP A 81 9.40 5.26 -1.06
CA TRP A 81 10.45 5.82 -0.21
C TRP A 81 11.17 4.70 0.53
N TYR A 82 12.49 4.84 0.69
CA TYR A 82 13.30 3.91 1.48
C TYR A 82 14.34 4.67 2.28
N PHE A 83 14.80 4.04 3.37
CA PHE A 83 15.87 4.55 4.21
C PHE A 83 16.79 3.40 4.61
N ILE A 84 18.09 3.61 4.45
CA ILE A 84 19.14 2.69 4.92
C ILE A 84 19.98 3.47 5.94
N SER A 85 20.05 2.97 7.18
CA SER A 85 20.90 3.58 8.21
C SER A 85 22.38 3.44 7.84
N GLU A 86 23.20 4.41 8.24
CA GLU A 86 24.66 4.34 8.10
C GLU A 86 25.29 3.10 8.79
N LYS A 87 24.60 2.52 9.77
CA LYS A 87 25.04 1.31 10.47
C LYS A 87 24.64 0.02 9.75
N ALA A 88 23.72 0.09 8.79
CA ALA A 88 23.24 -1.09 8.09
C ALA A 88 24.31 -1.60 7.12
N THR A 89 24.55 -2.91 7.14
CA THR A 89 25.47 -3.57 6.20
C THR A 89 24.64 -4.43 5.24
N GLY A 90 24.50 -3.98 3.99
CA GLY A 90 23.71 -4.69 2.98
C GLY A 90 23.37 -3.81 1.77
N SER A 91 22.56 -4.33 0.87
CA SER A 91 22.04 -3.60 -0.28
C SER A 91 20.54 -3.88 -0.47
N ILE A 92 19.83 -2.91 -1.03
CA ILE A 92 18.46 -3.11 -1.52
C ILE A 92 18.54 -3.38 -3.01
N GLN A 93 17.93 -4.48 -3.45
CA GLN A 93 17.81 -4.82 -4.87
C GLN A 93 16.33 -4.78 -5.25
N ILE A 94 16.03 -4.00 -6.28
CA ILE A 94 14.67 -3.88 -6.84
C ILE A 94 14.60 -4.82 -8.04
N LEU A 95 13.58 -5.67 -8.06
CA LEU A 95 13.28 -6.61 -9.14
C LEU A 95 11.86 -6.30 -9.64
N ILE A 96 11.72 -6.11 -10.94
CA ILE A 96 10.45 -5.84 -11.64
C ILE A 96 10.15 -7.03 -12.54
#